data_AF-A0A353VAZ4-F1
#
_entry.id   AF-A0A353VAZ4-F1
#
_cell.length_a   1.000
_cell.length_b   1.000
_cell.length_c   1.000
_cell.angle_alpha   90.00
_cell.angle_beta   90.00
_cell.angle_gamma   90.00
#
_symmetry.space_group_name_H-M   'P 1'
#
loop_
_entity.id
_entity.type
_entity.pdbx_description
1 polymer ?
#
loop_
_entity_poly.entity_id
_entity_poly.type
_entity_poly.pdbx_seq_one_letter_code
_entity_poly.pdbx_strand_id
1 'polypeptide(L)'
;MPISTGPLSVVDILRSIPDSVLTIDRDKRIVALNGPAEALTGVEEARAVGRPCRTILNSEICDTDRCPFERTLAAGETITNFNVAMHDAGGAETPICLNTSPLKNAHGEVVGVVETIRNVSHINRLMEELRAQRNTVQSILDSLAEGVLTVDREGRITSVNRRAEEILGSTADTLLGRRADRVLPPEVGGPAAPLTATLRDGRQVHDREVVIPTRGGELLALSLSTGPFRTETGTTLGAVCTLRDLREIERIAEERRGRTPFAAIIGKHRSIREIFDLMEMIKDSDSTVLLQGESGTGKGLFAQTLHAISARHAQPFVKVSCAALPETLLESELFGHEKGSFTGAIRDRKGRFELADGGTIFLDE
;
A
#
# COMPACT_ATOMS: atom_id res chain seq x y z
N MET A 1 -58.82 -18.18 20.17
CA MET A 1 -58.54 -19.25 21.15
C MET A 1 -57.88 -18.61 22.35
N PRO A 2 -58.37 -18.80 23.59
CA PRO A 2 -57.67 -18.29 24.76
C PRO A 2 -56.33 -19.03 24.88
N ILE A 3 -55.24 -18.28 25.03
CA ILE A 3 -53.91 -18.84 25.31
C ILE A 3 -54.03 -19.49 26.69
N SER A 4 -53.88 -20.82 26.74
CA SER A 4 -53.82 -21.57 27.99
C SER A 4 -52.64 -21.06 28.81
N THR A 5 -52.92 -20.35 29.91
CA THR A 5 -51.92 -19.83 30.84
C THR A 5 -51.48 -20.93 31.82
N GLY A 6 -50.90 -22.01 31.29
CA GLY A 6 -50.08 -22.90 32.09
C GLY A 6 -48.77 -22.18 32.49
N PRO A 7 -48.15 -22.49 33.64
CA PRO A 7 -46.85 -21.92 33.98
C PRO A 7 -45.84 -22.29 32.89
N LEU A 8 -45.15 -21.27 32.34
CA LEU A 8 -44.05 -21.46 31.40
C LEU A 8 -43.03 -22.42 32.01
N SER A 9 -42.77 -23.56 31.37
CA SER A 9 -41.74 -24.47 31.85
C SER A 9 -40.36 -23.93 31.47
N VAL A 10 -39.34 -24.24 32.28
CA VAL A 10 -37.94 -23.93 31.95
C VAL A 10 -37.54 -24.56 30.60
N VAL A 11 -38.15 -25.69 30.25
CA VAL A 11 -37.96 -26.39 28.97
C VAL A 11 -38.50 -25.56 27.80
N ASP A 12 -39.65 -24.90 27.96
CA ASP A 12 -40.22 -24.02 26.93
C ASP A 12 -39.33 -22.80 26.66
N ILE A 13 -38.68 -22.27 27.71
CA ILE A 13 -37.72 -21.16 27.59
C ILE A 13 -36.51 -21.61 26.77
N LEU A 14 -35.89 -22.74 27.11
CA LEU A 14 -34.71 -23.26 26.41
C LEU A 14 -34.99 -23.54 24.92
N ARG A 15 -36.19 -24.03 24.60
CA ARG A 15 -36.63 -24.30 23.22
C ARG A 15 -36.82 -23.02 22.39
N SER A 16 -37.09 -21.89 23.04
CA SER A 16 -37.26 -20.59 22.36
C SER A 16 -35.94 -19.88 22.06
N ILE A 17 -34.83 -20.34 22.66
CA ILE A 17 -33.50 -19.75 22.41
C ILE A 17 -33.02 -20.18 21.03
N PRO A 18 -32.67 -19.23 20.15
CA PRO A 18 -32.22 -19.54 18.78
C PRO A 18 -30.80 -20.10 18.72
N ASP A 19 -29.98 -19.81 19.72
CA ASP A 19 -28.63 -20.35 19.87
C ASP A 19 -28.70 -21.80 20.41
N SER A 20 -27.73 -22.63 20.04
CA SER A 20 -27.61 -24.00 20.56
C SER A 20 -27.25 -23.93 22.04
N VAL A 21 -28.09 -24.48 22.92
CA VAL A 21 -27.88 -24.48 24.37
C VAL A 21 -27.74 -25.91 24.89
N LEU A 22 -26.69 -26.13 25.66
CA LEU A 22 -26.35 -27.37 26.35
C LEU A 22 -26.29 -27.10 27.85
N THR A 23 -27.04 -27.84 28.66
CA THR A 23 -26.95 -27.76 30.13
C THR A 23 -26.19 -28.97 30.63
N ILE A 24 -25.15 -28.75 31.43
CA ILE A 24 -24.23 -29.78 31.90
C ILE A 24 -24.19 -29.72 33.44
N ASP A 25 -24.30 -30.87 34.11
CA ASP A 25 -24.15 -30.95 35.56
C ASP A 25 -22.67 -30.94 36.01
N ARG A 26 -22.43 -31.00 37.32
CA ARG A 26 -21.08 -31.05 37.90
C ARG A 26 -20.26 -32.28 37.48
N ASP A 27 -20.91 -33.37 37.11
CA ASP A 27 -20.28 -34.63 36.71
C ASP A 27 -20.03 -34.69 35.18
N LYS A 28 -20.11 -33.54 34.50
CA LYS A 28 -19.96 -33.37 33.05
C LYS A 28 -21.05 -34.07 32.24
N ARG A 29 -22.19 -34.41 32.83
CA ARG A 29 -23.29 -35.07 32.12
C ARG A 29 -24.28 -34.05 31.60
N ILE A 30 -24.80 -34.31 30.41
CA ILE A 30 -25.80 -33.46 29.79
C ILE A 30 -27.13 -33.65 30.52
N VAL A 31 -27.72 -32.54 30.95
CA VAL A 31 -29.03 -32.48 31.62
C VAL A 31 -30.12 -32.07 30.64
N ALA A 32 -29.80 -31.17 29.70
CA ALA A 32 -30.74 -30.69 28.70
C ALA A 32 -30.00 -30.24 27.43
N LEU A 33 -30.68 -30.34 26.29
CA LEU A 33 -30.19 -29.99 24.97
C LEU A 33 -31.37 -29.40 24.17
N ASN A 34 -31.27 -28.14 23.71
CA ASN A 34 -32.36 -27.54 22.94
C ASN A 34 -32.35 -27.93 21.45
N GLY A 35 -33.43 -27.66 20.73
CA GLY A 35 -33.59 -28.03 19.32
C GLY A 35 -32.46 -27.52 18.39
N PRO A 36 -32.03 -26.25 18.48
CA PRO A 36 -30.87 -25.76 17.73
C PRO A 36 -29.57 -26.52 18.06
N ALA A 37 -29.39 -27.01 19.29
CA ALA A 37 -28.25 -27.83 19.64
C ALA A 37 -28.38 -29.25 19.07
N GLU A 38 -29.56 -29.86 19.08
CA GLU A 38 -29.82 -31.14 18.38
C GLU A 38 -29.49 -31.04 16.89
N ALA A 39 -29.92 -29.95 16.23
CA ALA A 39 -29.67 -29.70 14.82
C ALA A 39 -28.18 -29.50 14.52
N LEU A 40 -27.44 -28.82 15.40
CA LEU A 40 -26.01 -28.60 15.25
C LEU A 40 -25.20 -29.87 15.47
N THR A 41 -25.53 -30.65 16.50
CA THR A 41 -24.74 -31.82 16.92
C THR A 41 -25.19 -33.11 16.26
N GLY A 42 -26.38 -33.14 15.65
CA GLY A 42 -26.99 -34.33 15.07
C GLY A 42 -27.42 -35.38 16.11
N VAL A 43 -27.56 -34.99 17.38
CA VAL A 43 -27.92 -35.89 18.48
C VAL A 43 -29.20 -35.42 19.14
N GLU A 44 -30.20 -36.29 19.21
CA GLU A 44 -31.46 -36.02 19.91
C GLU A 44 -31.23 -35.87 21.43
N GLU A 45 -31.96 -34.96 22.07
CA GLU A 45 -31.90 -34.68 23.50
C GLU A 45 -32.06 -35.96 24.33
N ALA A 46 -33.05 -36.78 23.99
CA ALA A 46 -33.31 -38.06 24.67
C ALA A 46 -32.11 -39.02 24.65
N ARG A 47 -31.22 -38.91 23.64
CA ARG A 47 -30.00 -39.71 23.53
C ARG A 47 -28.79 -39.01 24.13
N ALA A 48 -28.83 -37.69 24.28
CA ALA A 48 -27.75 -36.88 24.85
C ALA A 48 -27.81 -36.86 26.38
N VAL A 49 -29.00 -36.77 26.97
CA VAL A 49 -29.19 -36.66 28.42
C VAL A 49 -28.55 -37.84 29.16
N GLY A 50 -27.81 -37.53 30.22
CA GLY A 50 -27.04 -38.48 31.03
C GLY A 50 -25.68 -38.88 30.45
N ARG A 51 -25.40 -38.57 29.17
CA ARG A 51 -24.08 -38.82 28.56
C ARG A 51 -23.09 -37.70 28.91
N PRO A 52 -21.78 -38.00 28.94
CA PRO A 52 -20.75 -36.98 29.10
C PRO A 52 -20.78 -35.94 27.97
N CYS A 53 -20.64 -34.65 28.27
CA CYS A 53 -20.64 -33.57 27.28
C CYS A 53 -19.58 -33.75 26.18
N ARG A 54 -18.43 -34.38 26.50
CA ARG A 54 -17.40 -34.75 25.53
C ARG A 54 -17.89 -35.63 24.39
N THR A 55 -18.98 -36.38 24.57
CA THR A 55 -19.55 -37.20 23.49
C THR A 55 -20.32 -36.40 22.45
N ILE A 56 -20.62 -35.13 22.76
CA ILE A 56 -21.27 -34.18 21.86
C ILE A 56 -20.25 -33.20 21.29
N LEU A 57 -19.48 -32.54 22.15
CA LEU A 57 -18.48 -31.56 21.73
C LEU A 57 -17.28 -32.20 21.04
N ASN A 58 -16.89 -33.41 21.48
CA ASN A 58 -15.83 -34.23 20.89
C ASN A 58 -14.67 -33.39 20.34
N SER A 59 -14.03 -32.66 21.24
CA SER A 59 -13.04 -31.65 20.90
C SER A 59 -11.70 -31.96 21.57
N GLU A 60 -10.60 -31.50 20.97
CA GLU A 60 -9.25 -31.68 21.51
C GLU A 60 -9.04 -31.05 22.89
N ILE A 61 -9.92 -30.11 23.28
CA ILE A 61 -9.86 -29.45 24.58
C ILE A 61 -10.59 -30.23 25.69
N CYS A 62 -11.39 -31.24 25.34
CA CYS A 62 -12.16 -32.02 26.31
C CYS A 62 -11.20 -32.74 27.28
N ASP A 63 -11.53 -32.73 28.58
CA ASP A 63 -10.72 -33.32 29.64
C ASP A 63 -9.30 -32.74 29.78
N THR A 64 -9.07 -31.52 29.29
CA THR A 64 -7.86 -30.72 29.51
C THR A 64 -8.15 -29.48 30.34
N ASP A 65 -7.12 -28.86 30.91
CA ASP A 65 -7.23 -27.59 31.65
C ASP A 65 -7.73 -26.41 30.78
N ARG A 66 -7.77 -26.58 29.46
CA ARG A 66 -8.31 -25.58 28.52
C ARG A 66 -9.83 -25.67 28.35
N CYS A 67 -10.49 -26.69 28.90
CA CYS A 67 -11.92 -26.87 28.77
C CYS A 67 -12.71 -25.70 29.41
N PRO A 68 -13.56 -24.98 28.66
CA PRO A 68 -14.29 -23.83 29.18
C PRO A 68 -15.29 -24.24 30.28
N PHE A 69 -15.89 -25.43 30.18
CA PHE A 69 -16.74 -25.99 31.24
C PHE A 69 -16.00 -26.06 32.58
N GLU A 70 -14.82 -26.70 32.61
CA GLU A 70 -14.04 -26.89 33.85
C GLU A 70 -13.64 -25.56 34.47
N ARG A 71 -13.19 -24.63 33.62
CA ARG A 71 -12.80 -23.29 34.05
C ARG A 71 -13.98 -22.52 34.63
N THR A 72 -15.17 -22.58 34.00
CA THR A 72 -16.37 -21.95 34.53
C THR A 72 -16.86 -22.61 35.81
N LEU A 73 -16.76 -23.94 35.92
CA LEU A 73 -17.16 -24.66 37.13
C LEU A 73 -16.26 -24.32 38.32
N ALA A 74 -14.94 -24.27 38.10
CA ALA A 74 -13.96 -23.97 39.13
C ALA A 74 -13.91 -22.49 39.52
N ALA A 75 -13.95 -21.58 38.54
CA ALA A 75 -13.89 -20.13 38.79
C ALA A 75 -15.24 -19.53 39.18
N GLY A 76 -16.35 -20.16 38.78
CA GLY A 76 -17.69 -19.59 38.95
C GLY A 76 -17.95 -18.35 38.09
N GLU A 77 -17.17 -18.18 37.01
CA GLU A 77 -17.21 -17.04 36.09
C GLU A 77 -17.65 -17.45 34.68
N THR A 78 -18.33 -16.53 34.00
CA THR A 78 -18.74 -16.72 32.60
C THR A 78 -17.54 -16.57 31.67
N ILE A 79 -17.37 -17.54 30.77
CA ILE A 79 -16.37 -17.48 29.69
C ILE A 79 -17.11 -17.24 28.38
N THR A 80 -16.62 -16.30 27.59
CA THR A 80 -17.21 -15.94 26.30
C THR A 80 -16.19 -16.03 25.18
N ASN A 81 -16.65 -16.21 23.95
CA ASN A 81 -15.85 -16.18 22.73
C ASN A 81 -14.73 -17.23 22.71
N PHE A 82 -14.97 -18.42 23.27
CA PHE A 82 -14.00 -19.50 23.27
C PHE A 82 -14.13 -20.31 21.98
N ASN A 83 -13.21 -20.08 21.03
CA ASN A 83 -13.23 -20.78 19.75
C ASN A 83 -12.56 -22.15 19.85
N VAL A 84 -13.25 -23.17 19.35
CA VAL A 84 -12.72 -24.53 19.24
C VAL A 84 -13.39 -25.27 18.09
N ALA A 85 -12.83 -26.38 17.65
CA ALA A 85 -13.50 -27.31 16.75
C ALA A 85 -14.21 -28.43 17.50
N MET A 86 -15.45 -28.73 17.11
CA MET A 86 -16.13 -29.99 17.46
C MET A 86 -15.97 -30.99 16.33
N HIS A 87 -15.94 -32.28 16.66
CA HIS A 87 -15.89 -33.35 15.66
C HIS A 87 -17.14 -34.22 15.74
N ASP A 88 -17.79 -34.47 14.61
CA ASP A 88 -18.89 -35.43 14.57
C ASP A 88 -18.40 -36.89 14.69
N ALA A 89 -19.32 -37.85 14.66
CA ALA A 89 -19.00 -39.28 14.74
C ALA A 89 -18.21 -39.80 13.52
N GLY A 90 -18.25 -39.09 12.39
CA GLY A 90 -17.46 -39.37 11.19
C GLY A 90 -16.10 -38.69 11.17
N GLY A 91 -15.78 -37.88 12.18
CA GLY A 91 -14.55 -37.10 12.29
C GLY A 91 -14.57 -35.78 11.51
N ALA A 92 -15.74 -35.35 10.99
CA ALA A 92 -15.84 -34.06 10.33
C ALA A 92 -15.71 -32.92 11.34
N GLU A 93 -14.82 -31.99 11.04
CA GLU A 93 -14.51 -30.85 11.90
C GLU A 93 -15.50 -29.71 11.66
N THR A 94 -16.11 -29.21 12.74
CA THR A 94 -16.97 -28.01 12.72
C THR A 94 -16.43 -26.97 13.69
N PRO A 95 -15.94 -25.81 13.21
CA PRO A 95 -15.52 -24.73 14.08
C PRO A 95 -16.72 -24.10 14.80
N ILE A 96 -16.63 -24.02 16.11
CA ILE A 96 -17.65 -23.50 17.02
C ILE A 96 -17.08 -22.45 17.96
N CYS A 97 -17.94 -21.56 18.42
CA CYS A 97 -17.68 -20.61 19.50
C CYS A 97 -18.52 -21.02 20.71
N LEU A 98 -17.84 -21.26 21.83
CA LEU A 98 -18.43 -21.65 23.11
C LEU A 98 -18.51 -20.45 24.05
N ASN A 99 -19.66 -20.30 24.69
CA ASN A 99 -19.78 -19.48 25.90
C ASN A 99 -20.32 -20.36 27.03
N THR A 100 -19.66 -20.34 28.18
CA THR A 100 -20.06 -21.13 29.36
C THR A 100 -20.41 -20.19 30.50
N SER A 101 -21.57 -20.42 31.13
CA SER A 101 -22.03 -19.66 32.30
C SER A 101 -22.39 -20.61 33.44
N PRO A 102 -22.02 -20.30 34.69
CA PRO A 102 -22.30 -21.18 35.82
C PRO A 102 -23.81 -21.20 36.12
N LEU A 103 -24.38 -22.39 36.21
CA LEU A 103 -25.76 -22.60 36.67
C LEU A 103 -25.75 -22.64 38.20
N LYS A 104 -26.45 -21.71 38.86
CA LYS A 104 -26.47 -21.63 40.33
C LYS A 104 -27.84 -22.02 40.89
N ASN A 105 -27.88 -22.70 42.03
CA ASN A 105 -29.12 -22.98 42.77
C ASN A 105 -29.59 -21.74 43.56
N ALA A 106 -30.73 -21.86 44.24
CA ALA A 106 -31.29 -20.78 45.07
C ALA A 106 -30.37 -20.33 46.23
N HIS A 107 -29.41 -21.17 46.63
CA HIS A 107 -28.41 -20.88 47.65
C HIS A 107 -27.12 -20.25 47.07
N GLY A 108 -27.05 -20.02 45.76
CA GLY A 108 -25.90 -19.42 45.07
C GLY A 108 -24.79 -20.40 44.72
N GLU A 109 -24.97 -21.70 44.98
CA GLU A 109 -23.99 -22.73 44.69
C GLU A 109 -24.04 -23.12 43.21
N VAL A 110 -22.89 -23.21 42.54
CA VAL A 110 -22.81 -23.63 41.14
C VAL A 110 -23.17 -25.11 41.02
N VAL A 111 -24.33 -25.47 40.49
CA VAL A 111 -24.81 -26.86 40.32
C VAL A 111 -24.55 -27.42 38.93
N GLY A 112 -24.02 -26.60 38.01
CA GLY A 112 -23.69 -27.02 36.65
C GLY A 112 -23.23 -25.84 35.80
N VAL A 113 -23.26 -26.01 34.49
CA VAL A 113 -22.88 -25.00 33.50
C VAL A 113 -23.90 -25.01 32.37
N VAL A 114 -24.34 -23.83 31.97
CA VAL A 114 -25.06 -23.61 30.71
C VAL A 114 -24.04 -23.20 29.68
N GLU A 115 -23.96 -23.96 28.59
CA GLU A 115 -23.07 -23.72 27.47
C GLU A 115 -23.88 -23.36 26.23
N THR A 116 -23.50 -22.27 25.57
CA THR A 116 -24.04 -21.90 24.26
C THR A 116 -23.02 -22.18 23.18
N ILE A 117 -23.44 -22.84 22.11
CA ILE A 117 -22.60 -23.22 20.99
C ILE A 117 -23.06 -22.45 19.76
N ARG A 118 -22.13 -21.82 19.05
CA ARG A 118 -22.41 -21.18 17.76
C ARG A 118 -21.49 -21.73 16.69
N ASN A 119 -22.06 -22.25 15.61
CA ASN A 119 -21.30 -22.60 14.41
C ASN A 119 -20.73 -21.33 13.77
N VAL A 120 -19.41 -21.26 13.64
CA VAL A 120 -18.72 -20.10 13.06
C VAL A 120 -18.12 -20.38 11.69
N SER A 121 -18.44 -21.52 11.05
CA SER A 121 -17.95 -21.89 9.73
C SER A 121 -18.23 -20.82 8.67
N HIS A 122 -19.45 -20.28 8.65
CA HIS A 122 -19.83 -19.24 7.70
C HIS A 122 -19.05 -17.94 7.92
N ILE A 123 -18.90 -17.52 9.19
CA ILE A 123 -18.16 -16.32 9.57
C ILE A 123 -16.68 -16.47 9.21
N ASN A 124 -16.07 -17.61 9.52
CA ASN A 124 -14.68 -17.90 9.18
C ASN A 124 -14.46 -17.87 7.68
N ARG A 125 -15.35 -18.47 6.88
CA ARG A 125 -15.28 -18.44 5.41
C ARG A 125 -15.32 -17.02 4.85
N LEU A 126 -16.26 -16.19 5.33
CA LEU A 126 -16.34 -14.78 4.91
C LEU A 126 -15.09 -14.00 5.29
N MET A 127 -14.53 -14.24 6.48
CA MET A 127 -13.27 -13.61 6.91
C MET A 127 -12.08 -14.04 6.04
N GLU A 128 -12.01 -15.32 5.65
CA GLU A 128 -10.99 -15.82 4.75
C GLU A 128 -11.12 -15.24 3.35
N GLU A 129 -12.33 -15.18 2.78
CA GLU A 129 -12.59 -14.56 1.49
C GLU A 129 -12.17 -13.09 1.48
N LEU A 130 -12.52 -12.33 2.53
CA LEU A 130 -12.13 -10.93 2.67
C LEU A 130 -10.60 -10.78 2.77
N ARG A 131 -9.92 -11.65 3.53
CA ARG A 131 -8.45 -11.66 3.64
C ARG A 131 -7.80 -11.98 2.29
N ALA A 132 -8.33 -12.98 1.57
CA ALA A 132 -7.84 -13.35 0.25
C ALA A 132 -8.00 -12.22 -0.77
N GLN A 133 -9.15 -11.54 -0.78
CA GLN A 133 -9.37 -10.35 -1.61
C GLN A 133 -8.37 -9.24 -1.28
N ARG A 134 -8.18 -8.93 0.01
CA ARG A 134 -7.21 -7.91 0.45
C ARG A 134 -5.77 -8.24 0.01
N ASN A 135 -5.35 -9.49 0.19
CA ASN A 135 -4.02 -9.94 -0.21
C ASN A 135 -3.82 -9.93 -1.73
N THR A 136 -4.88 -10.20 -2.50
CA THR A 136 -4.86 -10.15 -3.96
C THR A 136 -4.63 -8.71 -4.44
N VAL A 137 -5.40 -7.75 -3.90
CA VAL A 137 -5.22 -6.33 -4.22
C VAL A 137 -3.81 -5.85 -3.86
N GLN A 138 -3.31 -6.22 -2.68
CA GLN A 138 -1.97 -5.85 -2.25
C GLN A 138 -0.89 -6.43 -3.18
N SER A 139 -0.98 -7.72 -3.52
CA SER A 139 -0.05 -8.37 -4.44
C SER A 139 -0.04 -7.73 -5.83
N ILE A 140 -1.20 -7.31 -6.35
CA ILE A 140 -1.30 -6.58 -7.62
C ILE A 140 -0.54 -5.26 -7.52
N LEU A 141 -0.78 -4.48 -6.46
CA LEU A 141 -0.09 -3.21 -6.24
C LEU A 141 1.43 -3.38 -6.08
N ASP A 142 1.88 -4.42 -5.39
CA ASP A 142 3.31 -4.69 -5.17
C ASP A 142 4.01 -5.20 -6.44
N SER A 143 3.27 -5.74 -7.42
CA SER A 143 3.82 -6.14 -8.72
C SER A 143 4.01 -4.97 -9.70
N LEU A 144 3.50 -3.78 -9.37
CA LEU A 144 3.66 -2.59 -10.21
C LEU A 144 5.09 -2.06 -10.11
N ALA A 145 5.64 -1.65 -11.26
CA ALA A 145 6.94 -0.95 -11.32
C ALA A 145 6.88 0.48 -10.71
N GLU A 146 5.67 0.98 -10.43
CA GLU A 146 5.43 2.28 -9.82
C GLU A 146 5.17 2.16 -8.33
N GLY A 147 5.65 3.13 -7.56
CA GLY A 147 5.19 3.35 -6.21
C GLY A 147 3.74 3.81 -6.21
N VAL A 148 2.89 3.21 -5.39
CA VAL A 148 1.49 3.59 -5.23
C VAL A 148 1.23 3.88 -3.76
N LEU A 149 0.61 5.02 -3.49
CA LEU A 149 0.08 5.36 -2.18
C LEU A 149 -1.32 5.94 -2.30
N THR A 150 -2.14 5.71 -1.29
CA THR A 150 -3.50 6.29 -1.21
C THR A 150 -3.65 7.10 0.06
N VAL A 151 -4.48 8.14 -0.01
CA VAL A 151 -4.84 8.98 1.13
C VAL A 151 -6.36 9.13 1.26
N ASP A 152 -6.86 9.35 2.47
CA ASP A 152 -8.26 9.70 2.73
C ASP A 152 -8.56 11.19 2.42
N ARG A 153 -9.78 11.66 2.72
CA ARG A 153 -10.20 13.06 2.51
C ARG A 153 -9.41 14.05 3.33
N GLU A 154 -8.94 13.64 4.50
CA GLU A 154 -8.15 14.43 5.43
C GLU A 154 -6.65 14.44 5.07
N GLY A 155 -6.28 13.71 4.01
CA GLY A 155 -4.92 13.57 3.51
C GLY A 155 -4.06 12.61 4.33
N ARG A 156 -4.67 11.69 5.08
CA ARG A 156 -3.96 10.64 5.81
C ARG A 156 -3.70 9.44 4.92
N ILE A 157 -2.49 8.90 4.99
CA ILE A 157 -2.07 7.76 4.17
C ILE A 157 -2.83 6.50 4.63
N THR A 158 -3.55 5.86 3.71
CA THR A 158 -4.37 4.67 3.95
C THR A 158 -3.75 3.40 3.38
N SER A 159 -2.89 3.52 2.37
CA SER A 159 -2.14 2.42 1.78
C SER A 159 -0.84 2.91 1.17
N VAL A 160 0.16 2.05 1.14
CA VAL A 160 1.42 2.23 0.42
C VAL A 160 1.89 0.87 -0.07
N ASN A 161 2.29 0.76 -1.34
CA ASN A 161 2.90 -0.47 -1.87
C ASN A 161 4.40 -0.48 -1.59
N ARG A 162 5.02 -1.66 -1.74
CA ARG A 162 6.46 -1.84 -1.50
C ARG A 162 7.32 -0.88 -2.34
N ARG A 163 6.95 -0.64 -3.59
CA ARG A 163 7.73 0.22 -4.49
C ARG A 163 7.73 1.68 -4.03
N ALA A 164 6.63 2.17 -3.48
CA ALA A 164 6.56 3.51 -2.90
C ALA A 164 7.40 3.61 -1.62
N GLU A 165 7.47 2.55 -0.80
CA GLU A 165 8.37 2.52 0.36
C GLU A 165 9.84 2.67 -0.05
N GLU A 166 10.24 1.97 -1.11
CA GLU A 166 11.60 2.03 -1.67
C GLU A 166 11.93 3.42 -2.23
N ILE A 167 11.02 4.00 -3.04
CA ILE A 167 11.19 5.33 -3.66
C ILE A 167 11.27 6.44 -2.60
N LEU A 168 10.37 6.41 -1.60
CA LEU A 168 10.30 7.40 -0.53
C LEU A 168 11.30 7.12 0.60
N GLY A 169 11.96 5.97 0.55
CA GLY A 169 12.84 5.45 1.59
C GLY A 169 12.17 5.28 2.96
N SER A 170 10.84 5.14 3.04
CA SER A 170 10.07 5.12 4.29
C SER A 170 9.11 3.94 4.33
N THR A 171 9.00 3.26 5.48
CA THR A 171 8.17 2.05 5.59
C THR A 171 6.70 2.38 5.84
N ALA A 172 5.81 1.47 5.49
CA ALA A 172 4.37 1.54 5.68
C ALA A 172 4.03 1.83 7.14
N ASP A 173 4.69 1.18 8.10
CA ASP A 173 4.48 1.43 9.53
C ASP A 173 4.76 2.89 9.95
N THR A 174 5.67 3.56 9.25
CA THR A 174 5.97 4.98 9.51
C THR A 174 5.02 5.94 8.81
N LEU A 175 4.38 5.50 7.72
CA LEU A 175 3.54 6.34 6.86
C LEU A 175 2.04 6.21 7.17
N LEU A 176 1.56 4.98 7.39
CA LEU A 176 0.13 4.68 7.54
C LEU A 176 -0.52 5.47 8.68
N GLY A 177 -1.72 6.01 8.40
CA GLY A 177 -2.52 6.82 9.32
C GLY A 177 -2.02 8.25 9.56
N ARG A 178 -0.81 8.59 9.08
CA ARG A 178 -0.22 9.93 9.22
C ARG A 178 -0.61 10.81 8.03
N ARG A 179 -0.60 12.13 8.23
CA ARG A 179 -0.92 13.09 7.17
C ARG A 179 0.24 13.20 6.19
N ALA A 180 -0.06 13.10 4.90
CA ALA A 180 0.92 13.12 3.81
C ALA A 180 1.80 14.37 3.83
N ASP A 181 1.24 15.54 4.16
CA ASP A 181 1.94 16.82 4.28
C ASP A 181 3.00 16.88 5.39
N ARG A 182 2.98 15.95 6.33
CA ARG A 182 3.93 15.88 7.45
C ARG A 182 5.03 14.84 7.27
N VAL A 183 4.79 13.81 6.47
CA VAL A 183 5.65 12.62 6.41
C VAL A 183 6.25 12.37 5.03
N LEU A 184 5.68 12.97 3.99
CA LEU A 184 6.21 12.91 2.63
C LEU A 184 7.00 14.18 2.30
N PRO A 185 7.90 14.13 1.29
CA PRO A 185 8.54 15.32 0.76
C PRO A 185 7.52 16.40 0.36
N PRO A 186 7.82 17.69 0.53
CA PRO A 186 6.91 18.79 0.18
C PRO A 186 6.39 18.74 -1.26
N GLU A 187 7.16 18.19 -2.19
CA GLU A 187 6.80 18.04 -3.60
C GLU A 187 5.73 16.95 -3.83
N VAL A 188 5.63 15.98 -2.91
CA VAL A 188 4.70 14.85 -2.98
C VAL A 188 3.47 15.09 -2.09
N GLY A 189 3.68 15.53 -0.85
CA GLY A 189 2.62 15.69 0.15
C GLY A 189 2.30 17.15 0.53
N GLY A 190 3.10 18.12 0.12
CA GLY A 190 2.96 19.50 0.57
C GLY A 190 1.77 20.26 -0.04
N PRO A 191 1.55 21.53 0.37
CA PRO A 191 0.39 22.31 -0.04
C PRO A 191 0.28 22.56 -1.55
N ALA A 192 1.42 22.58 -2.25
CA ALA A 192 1.54 22.78 -3.69
C ALA A 192 1.70 21.46 -4.47
N ALA A 193 1.73 20.31 -3.78
CA ALA A 193 1.92 19.01 -4.41
C ALA A 193 0.69 18.61 -5.24
N PRO A 194 0.88 17.83 -6.32
CA PRO A 194 -0.22 17.29 -7.14
C PRO A 194 -1.28 16.56 -6.32
N LEU A 195 -0.85 15.80 -5.31
CA LEU A 195 -1.74 15.05 -4.43
C LEU A 195 -2.73 15.96 -3.69
N THR A 196 -2.22 17.05 -3.11
CA THR A 196 -3.02 18.04 -2.39
C THR A 196 -3.95 18.81 -3.34
N ALA A 197 -3.50 19.07 -4.57
CA ALA A 197 -4.36 19.68 -5.60
C ALA A 197 -5.49 18.73 -6.01
N THR A 198 -5.22 17.44 -6.21
CA THR A 198 -6.24 16.43 -6.53
C THR A 198 -7.26 16.25 -5.41
N LEU A 199 -6.83 16.25 -4.15
CA LEU A 199 -7.75 16.17 -3.00
C LEU A 199 -8.69 17.37 -2.93
N ARG A 200 -8.19 18.58 -3.22
CA ARG A 200 -8.94 19.83 -3.14
C ARG A 200 -9.89 20.03 -4.31
N ASP A 201 -9.38 19.84 -5.52
CA ASP A 201 -10.07 20.24 -6.76
C ASP A 201 -10.71 19.04 -7.46
N GLY A 202 -10.43 17.82 -7.00
CA GLY A 202 -10.90 16.58 -7.62
C GLY A 202 -10.35 16.35 -9.03
N ARG A 203 -9.33 17.12 -9.45
CA ARG A 203 -8.71 17.03 -10.76
C ARG A 203 -7.60 15.98 -10.77
N GLN A 204 -7.62 15.15 -11.80
CA GLN A 204 -6.55 14.20 -12.07
C GLN A 204 -5.33 14.96 -12.61
N VAL A 205 -4.15 14.61 -12.11
CA VAL A 205 -2.86 15.11 -12.61
C VAL A 205 -2.09 13.92 -13.17
N HIS A 206 -1.47 14.12 -14.32
CA HIS A 206 -0.69 13.09 -15.01
C HIS A 206 0.74 13.55 -15.19
N ASP A 207 1.66 12.61 -15.00
CA ASP A 207 3.08 12.72 -15.34
C ASP A 207 3.76 14.03 -14.92
N ARG A 208 3.42 14.52 -13.72
CA ARG A 208 4.01 15.73 -13.17
C ARG A 208 5.40 15.41 -12.65
N GLU A 209 6.40 15.94 -13.33
CA GLU A 209 7.78 15.82 -12.87
C GLU A 209 8.02 16.64 -11.59
N VAL A 210 8.60 15.99 -10.59
CA VAL A 210 9.07 16.62 -9.35
C VAL A 210 10.43 16.06 -8.98
N VAL A 211 11.20 16.81 -8.21
CA VAL A 211 12.50 16.38 -7.72
C VAL A 211 12.44 16.35 -6.21
N ILE A 212 12.73 15.19 -5.61
CA ILE A 212 12.77 15.03 -4.15
C ILE A 212 14.19 14.73 -3.67
N PRO A 213 14.59 15.20 -2.48
CA PRO A 213 15.81 14.72 -1.84
C PRO A 213 15.58 13.31 -1.28
N THR A 214 16.48 12.38 -1.63
CA THR A 214 16.53 11.05 -1.01
C THR A 214 17.14 11.12 0.39
N ARG A 215 16.98 10.05 1.19
CA ARG A 215 17.65 9.94 2.50
C ARG A 215 19.19 10.00 2.42
N GLY A 216 19.76 9.65 1.26
CA GLY A 216 21.21 9.74 1.01
C GLY A 216 21.70 11.14 0.62
N GLY A 217 20.79 12.13 0.47
CA GLY A 217 21.12 13.48 0.03
C GLY A 217 21.16 13.67 -1.49
N GLU A 218 21.03 12.60 -2.27
CA GLU A 218 20.89 12.67 -3.73
C GLU A 218 19.52 13.20 -4.14
N LEU A 219 19.44 13.90 -5.27
CA LEU A 219 18.19 14.34 -5.87
C LEU A 219 17.60 13.24 -6.76
N LEU A 220 16.32 12.95 -6.54
CA LEU A 220 15.57 11.93 -7.25
C LEU A 220 14.46 12.57 -8.09
N ALA A 221 14.54 12.43 -9.40
CA ALA A 221 13.50 12.84 -10.32
C ALA A 221 12.38 11.79 -10.38
N LEU A 222 11.16 12.22 -10.08
CA LEU A 222 9.96 11.38 -10.09
C LEU A 222 8.92 11.95 -11.06
N SER A 223 8.20 11.06 -11.74
CA SER A 223 6.92 11.40 -12.38
C SER A 223 5.78 11.03 -11.42
N LEU A 224 4.96 12.03 -11.07
CA LEU A 224 3.80 11.91 -10.19
C LEU A 224 2.51 11.95 -11.01
N SER A 225 1.68 10.93 -10.85
CA SER A 225 0.29 10.98 -11.29
C SER A 225 -0.65 10.85 -10.10
N THR A 226 -1.69 11.67 -10.03
CA THR A 226 -2.64 11.68 -8.92
C THR A 226 -4.07 11.67 -9.44
N GLY A 227 -4.93 10.84 -8.85
CA GLY A 227 -6.33 10.70 -9.25
C GLY A 227 -7.27 10.62 -8.04
N PRO A 228 -8.47 11.20 -8.11
CA PRO A 228 -9.44 11.05 -7.04
C PRO A 228 -10.00 9.62 -7.03
N PHE A 229 -10.08 9.02 -5.85
CA PHE A 229 -10.77 7.75 -5.63
C PHE A 229 -12.18 8.07 -5.12
N ARG A 230 -13.21 7.58 -5.81
CA ARG A 230 -14.63 7.91 -5.55
C ARG A 230 -15.43 6.66 -5.21
N THR A 231 -16.48 6.80 -4.40
CA THR A 231 -17.53 5.78 -4.28
C THR A 231 -18.28 5.61 -5.60
N GLU A 232 -19.05 4.52 -5.73
CA GLU A 232 -20.04 4.35 -6.81
C GLU A 232 -21.04 5.52 -6.89
N THR A 233 -21.31 6.18 -5.77
CA THR A 233 -22.16 7.38 -5.69
C THR A 233 -21.47 8.67 -6.11
N GLY A 234 -20.23 8.61 -6.61
CA GLY A 234 -19.45 9.75 -7.10
C GLY A 234 -18.76 10.59 -6.02
N THR A 235 -18.88 10.19 -4.75
CA THR A 235 -18.30 10.94 -3.63
C THR A 235 -16.80 10.62 -3.51
N THR A 236 -15.93 11.63 -3.59
CA THR A 236 -14.48 11.45 -3.42
C THR A 236 -14.20 10.89 -2.02
N LEU A 237 -13.63 9.70 -1.90
CA LEU A 237 -13.17 9.12 -0.64
C LEU A 237 -11.73 9.50 -0.32
N GLY A 238 -10.96 9.93 -1.32
CA GLY A 238 -9.58 10.33 -1.17
C GLY A 238 -8.88 10.45 -2.51
N ALA A 239 -7.57 10.25 -2.52
CA ALA A 239 -6.76 10.29 -3.73
C ALA A 239 -5.76 9.13 -3.78
N VAL A 240 -5.48 8.66 -4.98
CA VAL A 240 -4.34 7.78 -5.29
C VAL A 240 -3.23 8.63 -5.88
N CYS A 241 -1.99 8.34 -5.49
CA CYS A 241 -0.79 8.91 -6.07
C CYS A 241 0.11 7.76 -6.54
N THR A 242 0.55 7.83 -7.79
CA THR A 242 1.61 6.97 -8.31
C THR A 242 2.91 7.76 -8.45
N LEU A 243 4.02 7.07 -8.20
CA LEU A 243 5.38 7.57 -8.15
C LEU A 243 6.21 6.71 -9.09
N ARG A 244 6.69 7.29 -10.19
CA ARG A 244 7.58 6.59 -11.12
C ARG A 244 8.99 7.18 -11.02
N ASP A 245 9.98 6.36 -10.68
CA ASP A 245 11.39 6.74 -10.67
C ASP A 245 11.89 6.92 -12.11
N LEU A 246 12.29 8.14 -12.48
CA LEU A 246 12.74 8.45 -13.83
C LEU A 246 14.18 8.00 -14.09
N ARG A 247 15.00 7.80 -13.05
CA ARG A 247 16.38 7.28 -13.21
C ARG A 247 16.37 5.86 -13.74
N GLU A 248 15.36 5.06 -13.38
CA GLU A 248 15.22 3.70 -13.88
C GLU A 248 14.86 3.69 -15.37
N ILE A 249 14.08 4.67 -15.84
CA ILE A 249 13.81 4.84 -17.28
C ILE A 249 15.09 5.23 -18.02
N GLU A 250 15.88 6.15 -17.47
CA GLU A 250 17.16 6.55 -18.05
C GLU A 250 18.13 5.37 -18.08
N ARG A 251 18.26 4.61 -16.98
CA ARG A 251 19.12 3.43 -16.91
C ARG A 251 18.65 2.29 -17.83
N ILE A 252 17.35 2.00 -17.93
CA ILE A 252 16.82 1.00 -18.87
C ILE A 252 16.96 1.49 -20.31
N ALA A 253 16.79 2.79 -20.57
CA ALA A 253 17.06 3.38 -21.87
C ALA A 253 18.56 3.31 -22.22
N GLU A 254 19.45 3.50 -21.25
CA GLU A 254 20.91 3.36 -21.40
C GLU A 254 21.35 1.90 -21.58
N GLU A 255 20.81 0.96 -20.80
CA GLU A 255 21.05 -0.48 -20.93
C GLU A 255 20.58 -1.01 -22.30
N ARG A 256 19.47 -0.48 -22.85
CA ARG A 256 19.02 -0.76 -24.22
C ARG A 256 19.85 -0.04 -25.30
N ARG A 257 20.48 1.09 -24.97
CA ARG A 257 21.42 1.82 -25.85
C ARG A 257 22.81 1.19 -25.88
N GLY A 258 23.09 0.22 -25.02
CA GLY A 258 24.32 -0.55 -24.97
C GLY A 258 24.53 -1.43 -26.20
N ARG A 259 24.87 -0.82 -27.35
CA ARG A 259 25.69 -1.46 -28.41
C ARG A 259 26.25 -0.54 -29.51
N THR A 260 26.00 0.77 -29.51
CA THR A 260 26.74 1.70 -30.39
C THR A 260 26.91 3.08 -29.75
N PRO A 261 28.07 3.76 -29.91
CA PRO A 261 28.31 5.11 -29.40
C PRO A 261 27.30 6.16 -29.89
N PHE A 262 26.62 5.85 -31.00
CA PHE A 262 25.66 6.72 -31.69
C PHE A 262 24.21 6.23 -31.57
N ALA A 263 23.88 5.37 -30.60
CA ALA A 263 22.57 4.70 -30.49
C ALA A 263 21.36 5.64 -30.44
N ALA A 264 21.54 6.92 -30.06
CA ALA A 264 20.50 7.93 -30.06
C ALA A 264 20.17 8.51 -31.46
N ILE A 265 21.02 8.30 -32.47
CA ILE A 265 20.90 8.89 -33.81
C ILE A 265 20.74 7.77 -34.85
N ILE A 266 19.53 7.62 -35.40
CA ILE A 266 19.23 6.62 -36.42
C ILE A 266 19.54 7.20 -37.81
N GLY A 267 20.66 6.78 -38.41
CA GLY A 267 21.00 7.18 -39.78
C GLY A 267 21.92 6.18 -40.49
N LYS A 268 21.47 5.65 -41.63
CA LYS A 268 22.25 4.69 -42.45
C LYS A 268 22.91 5.33 -43.68
N HIS A 269 22.47 6.54 -44.03
CA HIS A 269 22.91 7.28 -45.22
C HIS A 269 24.34 7.79 -45.07
N ARG A 270 25.07 7.89 -46.18
CA ARG A 270 26.49 8.27 -46.21
C ARG A 270 26.77 9.62 -45.52
N SER A 271 25.92 10.62 -45.76
CA SER A 271 26.07 11.95 -45.16
C SER A 271 25.99 11.95 -43.62
N ILE A 272 25.19 11.05 -43.02
CA ILE A 272 25.15 10.91 -41.55
C ILE A 272 26.40 10.19 -41.04
N ARG A 273 26.94 9.22 -41.78
CA ARG A 273 28.19 8.55 -41.42
C ARG A 273 29.37 9.50 -41.42
N GLU A 274 29.44 10.41 -42.40
CA GLU A 274 30.46 11.46 -42.47
C GLU A 274 30.43 12.38 -41.23
N ILE A 275 29.23 12.66 -40.69
CA ILE A 275 29.08 13.41 -39.42
C ILE A 275 29.59 12.57 -38.24
N PHE A 276 29.29 11.28 -38.17
CA PHE A 276 29.82 10.41 -37.12
C PHE A 276 31.34 10.29 -37.15
N ASP A 277 31.93 10.17 -38.34
CA ASP A 277 33.39 10.15 -38.51
C ASP A 277 34.02 11.46 -38.02
N LEU A 278 33.39 12.61 -38.32
CA LEU A 278 33.83 13.91 -37.83
C LEU A 278 33.74 14.03 -36.31
N MET A 279 32.63 13.58 -35.72
CA MET A 279 32.45 13.55 -34.26
C MET A 279 33.51 12.69 -33.58
N GLU A 280 33.82 11.52 -34.14
CA GLU A 280 34.86 10.63 -33.60
C GLU A 280 36.25 11.28 -33.65
N MET A 281 36.54 12.08 -34.69
CA MET A 281 37.80 12.81 -34.81
C MET A 281 37.93 13.97 -33.81
N ILE A 282 36.83 14.62 -33.44
CA ILE A 282 36.85 15.83 -32.58
C ILE A 282 36.45 15.55 -31.12
N LYS A 283 36.06 14.32 -30.78
CA LYS A 283 35.51 13.98 -29.45
C LYS A 283 36.41 14.38 -28.27
N ASP A 284 37.73 14.30 -28.43
CA ASP A 284 38.70 14.63 -27.38
C ASP A 284 39.40 15.97 -27.62
N SER A 285 38.86 16.79 -28.54
CA SER A 285 39.37 18.12 -28.85
C SER A 285 38.80 19.17 -27.90
N ASP A 286 39.63 20.14 -27.50
CA ASP A 286 39.20 21.32 -26.74
C ASP A 286 38.64 22.45 -27.62
N SER A 287 38.51 22.21 -28.94
CA SER A 287 38.03 23.20 -29.90
C SER A 287 36.52 23.43 -29.80
N THR A 288 36.06 24.66 -30.01
CA THR A 288 34.63 24.99 -30.08
C THR A 288 33.99 24.35 -31.30
N VAL A 289 32.87 23.64 -31.10
CA VAL A 289 32.12 22.95 -32.16
C VAL A 289 30.87 23.74 -32.52
N LEU A 290 30.73 24.09 -33.81
CA LEU A 290 29.52 24.71 -34.35
C LEU A 290 28.65 23.66 -35.05
N LEU A 291 27.45 23.44 -34.54
CA LEU A 291 26.47 22.53 -35.14
C LEU A 291 25.49 23.30 -36.03
N GLN A 292 25.50 23.02 -37.32
CA GLN A 292 24.63 23.68 -38.31
C GLN A 292 23.51 22.74 -38.78
N GLY A 293 22.33 23.31 -39.02
CA GLY A 293 21.16 22.58 -39.51
C GLY A 293 19.88 23.36 -39.23
N GLU A 294 18.83 23.08 -40.00
CA GLU A 294 17.52 23.70 -39.84
C GLU A 294 16.93 23.43 -38.44
N SER A 295 15.96 24.23 -38.00
CA SER A 295 15.29 24.00 -36.71
C SER A 295 14.59 22.62 -36.73
N GLY A 296 14.64 21.91 -35.60
CA GLY A 296 14.06 20.56 -35.47
C GLY A 296 14.87 19.41 -36.09
N THR A 297 16.03 19.65 -36.70
CA THR A 297 16.87 18.59 -37.31
C THR A 297 17.66 17.73 -36.31
N GLY A 298 17.47 17.94 -35.01
CA GLY A 298 18.09 17.12 -33.96
C GLY A 298 19.52 17.54 -33.58
N LYS A 299 19.94 18.79 -33.82
CA LYS A 299 21.27 19.31 -33.41
C LYS A 299 21.63 19.01 -31.95
N GLY A 300 20.66 19.12 -31.04
CA GLY A 300 20.84 18.78 -29.63
C GLY A 300 21.23 17.31 -29.38
N LEU A 301 20.75 16.37 -30.21
CA LEU A 301 21.14 14.96 -30.12
C LEU A 301 22.61 14.77 -30.49
N PHE A 302 23.09 15.49 -31.51
CA PHE A 302 24.51 15.47 -31.90
C PHE A 302 25.41 16.07 -30.81
N ALA A 303 25.01 17.19 -30.19
CA ALA A 303 25.74 17.79 -29.08
C ALA A 303 25.87 16.85 -27.87
N GLN A 304 24.75 16.22 -27.47
CA GLN A 304 24.72 15.25 -26.38
C GLN A 304 25.57 14.00 -26.70
N THR A 305 25.47 13.52 -27.94
CA THR A 305 26.25 12.36 -28.38
C THR A 305 27.75 12.66 -28.38
N LEU A 306 28.17 13.84 -28.85
CA LEU A 306 29.57 14.24 -28.83
C LEU A 306 30.13 14.31 -27.41
N HIS A 307 29.37 14.89 -26.48
CA HIS A 307 29.75 14.91 -25.06
C HIS A 307 29.88 13.49 -24.48
N ALA A 308 28.91 12.61 -24.76
CA ALA A 308 28.87 11.24 -24.24
C ALA A 308 30.06 10.37 -24.72
N ILE A 309 30.62 10.64 -25.89
CA ILE A 309 31.77 9.90 -26.43
C ILE A 309 33.12 10.55 -26.12
N SER A 310 33.14 11.74 -25.53
CA SER A 310 34.36 12.50 -25.22
C SER A 310 35.03 12.06 -23.92
N ALA A 311 36.28 12.49 -23.72
CA ALA A 311 36.95 12.44 -22.42
C ALA A 311 36.17 13.14 -21.28
N ARG A 312 35.23 14.05 -21.61
CA ARG A 312 34.40 14.79 -20.65
C ARG A 312 33.05 14.13 -20.36
N HIS A 313 32.79 12.91 -20.83
CA HIS A 313 31.49 12.21 -20.65
C HIS A 313 31.01 12.09 -19.20
N ALA A 314 31.92 12.09 -18.22
CA ALA A 314 31.61 12.02 -16.80
C ALA A 314 31.46 13.41 -16.13
N GLN A 315 31.63 14.49 -16.90
CA GLN A 315 31.57 15.89 -16.44
C GLN A 315 30.23 16.52 -16.81
N PRO A 316 29.87 17.69 -16.25
CA PRO A 316 28.57 18.32 -16.52
C PRO A 316 28.34 18.65 -18.00
N PHE A 317 27.14 18.33 -18.50
CA PHE A 317 26.63 18.84 -19.78
C PHE A 317 25.54 19.89 -19.51
N VAL A 318 25.85 21.16 -19.75
CA VAL A 318 24.93 22.28 -19.49
C VAL A 318 24.36 22.79 -20.81
N LYS A 319 23.08 22.48 -21.06
CA LYS A 319 22.33 23.04 -22.19
C LYS A 319 21.72 24.40 -21.83
N VAL A 320 21.88 25.38 -22.70
CA VAL A 320 21.31 26.72 -22.58
C VAL A 320 20.56 27.04 -23.86
N SER A 321 19.27 27.38 -23.77
CA SER A 321 18.49 27.89 -24.89
C SER A 321 18.58 29.41 -24.89
N CYS A 322 19.34 29.99 -25.80
CA CYS A 322 19.57 31.45 -25.85
C CYS A 322 18.28 32.20 -26.20
N ALA A 323 17.44 31.62 -27.07
CA ALA A 323 16.14 32.17 -27.43
C ALA A 323 15.15 32.29 -26.25
N ALA A 324 15.32 31.48 -25.20
CA ALA A 324 14.46 31.49 -24.02
C ALA A 324 14.92 32.49 -22.93
N LEU A 325 16.08 33.13 -23.11
CA LEU A 325 16.65 34.06 -22.14
C LEU A 325 16.33 35.52 -22.51
N PRO A 326 15.67 36.28 -21.63
CA PRO A 326 15.54 37.73 -21.80
C PRO A 326 16.92 38.39 -21.81
N GLU A 327 17.16 39.34 -22.71
CA GLU A 327 18.44 40.05 -22.85
C GLU A 327 18.93 40.65 -21.52
N THR A 328 17.99 41.15 -20.70
CA THR A 328 18.27 41.73 -19.38
C THR A 328 18.73 40.72 -18.32
N LEU A 329 18.54 39.42 -18.55
CA LEU A 329 18.91 38.35 -17.62
C LEU A 329 20.03 37.46 -18.17
N LEU A 330 20.47 37.68 -19.42
CA LEU A 330 21.46 36.85 -20.09
C LEU A 330 22.78 36.80 -19.31
N GLU A 331 23.31 37.94 -18.90
CA GLU A 331 24.57 38.03 -18.15
C GLU A 331 24.46 37.32 -16.79
N SER A 332 23.38 37.58 -16.06
CA SER A 332 23.12 36.94 -14.76
C SER A 332 22.92 35.43 -14.87
N GLU A 333 22.39 34.92 -15.98
CA GLU A 333 22.19 33.47 -16.18
C GLU A 333 23.51 32.80 -16.60
N LEU A 334 24.25 33.39 -17.53
CA LEU A 334 25.49 32.81 -18.06
C LEU A 334 26.66 32.90 -17.07
N PHE A 335 26.86 34.06 -16.45
CA PHE A 335 27.99 34.34 -15.58
C PHE A 335 27.66 34.28 -14.09
N GLY A 336 26.37 34.30 -13.74
CA GLY A 336 25.94 34.30 -12.34
C GLY A 336 25.97 35.69 -11.72
N HIS A 337 25.65 35.75 -10.43
CA HIS A 337 25.73 36.98 -9.65
C HIS A 337 25.83 36.71 -8.15
N GLU A 338 26.44 37.64 -7.43
CA GLU A 338 26.40 37.69 -5.98
C GLU A 338 25.21 38.54 -5.50
N LYS A 339 24.74 38.26 -4.29
CA LYS A 339 23.66 38.96 -3.62
C LYS A 339 23.97 40.46 -3.53
N GLY A 340 23.04 41.28 -4.00
CA GLY A 340 23.16 42.74 -3.97
C GLY A 340 23.90 43.37 -5.17
N SER A 341 24.34 42.57 -6.15
CA SER A 341 24.95 43.09 -7.40
C SER A 341 24.01 43.95 -8.27
N PHE A 342 22.69 43.75 -8.18
CA PHE A 342 21.67 44.59 -8.82
C PHE A 342 20.34 44.57 -8.04
N THR A 343 19.43 45.49 -8.39
CA THR A 343 18.08 45.56 -7.81
C THR A 343 17.27 44.32 -8.17
N GLY A 344 17.13 43.38 -7.22
CA GLY A 344 16.48 42.08 -7.43
C GLY A 344 17.38 40.87 -7.16
N ALA A 345 18.69 41.05 -6.95
CA ALA A 345 19.63 40.00 -6.58
C ALA A 345 19.48 39.59 -5.10
N ILE A 346 18.40 38.87 -4.78
CA ILE A 346 18.01 38.48 -3.42
C ILE A 346 18.96 37.41 -2.84
N ARG A 347 19.62 36.62 -3.70
CA ARG A 347 20.52 35.50 -3.34
C ARG A 347 21.66 35.37 -4.35
N ASP A 348 22.73 34.69 -3.96
CA ASP A 348 23.81 34.31 -4.86
C ASP A 348 23.32 33.28 -5.89
N ARG A 349 23.87 33.34 -7.09
CA ARG A 349 23.56 32.40 -8.16
C ARG A 349 24.80 32.12 -9.01
N LYS A 350 25.16 30.84 -9.11
CA LYS A 350 26.22 30.37 -10.03
C LYS A 350 25.76 30.48 -11.48
N GLY A 351 26.66 30.93 -12.37
CA GLY A 351 26.41 31.05 -13.79
C GLY A 351 26.44 29.71 -14.53
N ARG A 352 25.84 29.63 -15.72
CA ARG A 352 25.91 28.45 -16.60
C ARG A 352 27.34 28.06 -16.97
N PHE A 353 28.25 29.03 -17.12
CA PHE A 353 29.66 28.74 -17.37
C PHE A 353 30.33 28.06 -16.17
N GLU A 354 30.06 28.55 -14.95
CA GLU A 354 30.59 27.95 -13.73
C GLU A 354 29.99 26.56 -13.48
N LEU A 355 28.71 26.36 -13.79
CA LEU A 355 28.05 25.06 -13.71
C LEU A 355 28.57 24.05 -14.74
N ALA A 356 29.14 24.53 -15.85
CA ALA A 356 29.73 23.72 -16.91
C ALA A 356 31.25 23.54 -16.77
N ASP A 357 31.85 24.03 -15.68
CA ASP A 357 33.29 23.96 -15.47
C ASP A 357 33.80 22.51 -15.52
N GLY A 358 34.90 22.30 -16.24
CA GLY A 358 35.43 20.96 -16.57
C GLY A 358 34.60 20.13 -17.55
N GLY A 359 33.39 20.56 -17.92
CA GLY A 359 32.44 19.83 -18.75
C GLY A 359 32.20 20.42 -20.14
N THR A 360 30.94 20.46 -20.56
CA THR A 360 30.51 20.98 -21.87
C THR A 360 29.33 21.94 -21.68
N ILE A 361 29.43 23.12 -22.27
CA ILE A 361 28.30 24.05 -22.42
C ILE A 361 27.78 23.97 -23.86
N PHE A 362 26.48 23.71 -24.02
CA PHE A 362 25.81 23.71 -25.32
C PHE A 362 24.85 24.89 -25.40
N LEU A 363 25.19 25.86 -26.25
CA LEU A 363 24.39 27.03 -26.54
C LEU A 363 23.49 26.70 -27.75
N ASP A 364 22.20 26.56 -27.50
CA ASP A 364 21.18 26.24 -28.48
C ASP A 364 20.38 27.50 -28.81
N GLU A 365 20.22 27.77 -30.10
CA GLU A 365 19.62 29.01 -30.63
C GLU A 365 20.32 30.28 -30.09
#